data_AF-A0A4Q3L0F1-F1
#
_entry.id   AF-A0A4Q3L0F1-F1
#
_cell.length_a   1.000
_cell.length_b   1.000
_cell.length_c   1.000
_cell.angle_alpha   90.00
_cell.angle_beta   90.00
_cell.angle_gamma   90.00
#
_symmetry.space_group_name_H-M   'P 1'
#
loop_
_entity.id
_entity.type
_entity.pdbx_description
1 polymer ?
#
loop_
_entity_poly.entity_id
_entity_poly.type
_entity_poly.pdbx_seq_one_letter_code
_entity_poly.pdbx_strand_id
1 'polypeptide(L)'
;MKRQRIISVTVLLVLLCATLPVSLSYYLAWRLALTREESKLAQLAALSIRRTDTAFDEAHGALLSMGASQLQPCSQSHLAQMRALVLASHYIVELGYI
;
A
#
# COMPACT_ATOMS: atom_id res chain seq x y z
N MET A 1 -32.42 44.86 33.69
CA MET A 1 -31.63 44.88 32.43
C MET A 1 -30.17 44.41 32.59
N LYS A 2 -29.30 45.02 33.42
CA LYS A 2 -27.88 44.60 33.55
C LYS A 2 -27.67 43.18 34.13
N ARG A 3 -28.47 42.79 35.14
CA ARG A 3 -28.33 41.50 35.83
C ARG A 3 -28.70 40.29 34.97
N GLN A 4 -29.71 40.39 34.12
CA GLN A 4 -30.06 39.34 33.15
C GLN A 4 -28.95 39.13 32.12
N ARG A 5 -28.33 40.21 31.64
CA ARG A 5 -27.21 40.12 30.69
C ARG A 5 -26.02 39.36 31.29
N ILE A 6 -25.73 39.58 32.57
CA ILE A 6 -24.63 38.87 33.27
C ILE A 6 -24.95 37.37 33.36
N ILE A 7 -26.17 37.01 33.79
CA ILE A 7 -26.58 35.60 33.92
C ILE A 7 -26.51 34.88 32.56
N SER A 8 -27.02 35.50 31.49
CA SER A 8 -26.97 34.90 30.15
C SER A 8 -25.53 34.68 29.67
N VAL A 9 -24.63 35.63 29.91
CA VAL A 9 -23.22 35.49 29.52
C VAL A 9 -22.54 34.37 30.31
N THR A 10 -22.78 34.28 31.63
CA THR A 10 -22.20 33.22 32.45
C THR A 10 -22.68 31.83 32.03
N VAL A 11 -23.99 31.67 31.75
CA VAL A 11 -24.55 30.39 31.29
C VAL A 11 -23.96 29.98 29.94
N LEU A 12 -23.80 30.94 29.01
CA LEU A 12 -23.23 30.68 27.69
C LEU A 12 -21.74 30.29 27.79
N LEU A 13 -21.00 30.93 28.70
CA LEU A 13 -19.61 30.59 28.97
C LEU A 13 -19.46 29.18 29.55
N VAL A 14 -20.33 28.80 30.49
CA VAL A 14 -20.33 27.45 31.08
C VAL A 14 -20.66 26.39 30.01
N LEU A 15 -21.65 26.65 29.16
CA LEU A 15 -21.99 25.78 28.04
C LEU A 15 -20.82 25.61 27.07
N LEU A 16 -20.13 26.69 26.71
CA LEU A 16 -18.95 26.64 25.86
C LEU A 16 -17.82 25.83 26.51
N CYS A 17 -17.52 26.09 27.78
CA CYS A 17 -16.48 25.35 28.51
C CYS A 17 -16.80 23.86 28.63
N ALA A 18 -18.07 23.48 28.77
CA ALA A 18 -18.47 22.07 28.85
C ALA A 18 -18.45 21.37 27.48
N THR A 19 -18.88 22.05 26.42
CA THR A 19 -19.01 21.46 25.07
C THR A 19 -17.71 21.43 24.28
N LEU A 20 -16.79 22.37 24.55
CA LEU A 20 -15.47 22.43 23.91
C LEU A 20 -14.65 21.14 24.08
N PRO A 21 -14.39 20.63 25.29
CA PRO A 21 -13.54 19.45 25.48
C PRO A 21 -14.13 18.18 24.86
N VAL A 22 -15.46 18.05 24.87
CA VAL A 22 -16.16 16.92 24.25
C VAL A 22 -16.04 16.98 22.74
N SER A 23 -16.31 18.14 22.14
CA SER A 23 -16.19 18.37 20.69
C SER A 23 -14.75 18.17 20.22
N LEU A 24 -13.77 18.66 20.98
CA LEU A 24 -12.35 18.51 20.68
C LEU A 24 -11.93 17.04 20.72
N SER A 25 -12.35 16.30 21.75
CA SER A 25 -12.04 14.88 21.89
C SER A 25 -12.66 14.07 20.76
N TYR A 26 -13.90 14.38 20.38
CA TYR A 26 -14.58 13.75 19.25
C TYR A 26 -13.86 14.02 17.93
N TYR A 27 -13.47 15.28 17.68
CA TYR A 27 -12.73 15.67 16.49
C TYR A 27 -11.38 14.96 16.39
N LEU A 28 -10.64 14.87 17.50
CA LEU A 28 -9.38 14.15 17.55
C LEU A 28 -9.57 12.65 17.30
N ALA A 29 -10.56 12.03 17.95
CA ALA A 29 -10.88 10.62 17.73
C ALA A 29 -11.23 10.34 16.27
N TRP A 30 -12.05 11.20 15.65
CA TRP A 30 -12.40 11.11 14.24
C TRP A 30 -11.17 11.23 13.35
N ARG A 31 -10.31 12.23 13.58
CA ARG A 31 -9.09 12.44 12.80
C ARG A 31 -8.12 11.26 12.92
N LEU A 32 -7.94 10.72 14.13
CA LEU A 32 -7.12 9.54 14.36
C LEU A 32 -7.69 8.29 13.67
N ALA A 33 -9.01 8.13 13.64
CA ALA A 33 -9.66 7.03 12.94
C ALA A 33 -9.42 7.12 11.43
N LEU A 34 -9.61 8.30 10.83
CA LEU A 34 -9.33 8.52 9.41
C LEU A 34 -7.86 8.23 9.06
N THR A 35 -6.91 8.77 9.82
CA THR A 35 -5.48 8.53 9.57
C THR A 35 -5.12 7.05 9.70
N ARG A 36 -5.76 6.31 10.62
CA ARG A 36 -5.54 4.86 10.75
C ARG A 36 -6.06 4.08 9.55
N GLU A 37 -7.25 4.40 9.05
CA GLU A 37 -7.79 3.75 7.86
C GLU A 37 -6.94 4.04 6.62
N GLU A 38 -6.55 5.28 6.43
CA GLU A 38 -5.70 5.70 5.32
C GLU A 38 -4.31 5.03 5.37
N SER A 39 -3.71 4.93 6.56
CA SER A 39 -2.41 4.25 6.73
C SER A 39 -2.46 2.76 6.39
N LYS A 40 -3.58 2.08 6.68
CA LYS A 40 -3.77 0.66 6.35
C LYS A 40 -3.91 0.47 4.84
N LEU A 41 -4.69 1.33 4.18
CA LEU A 41 -4.83 1.32 2.72
C LEU A 41 -3.49 1.58 2.03
N ALA A 42 -2.71 2.55 2.51
CA ALA A 42 -1.39 2.85 1.98
C ALA A 42 -0.39 1.68 2.16
N GLN A 43 -0.42 1.00 3.29
CA GLN A 43 0.42 -0.19 3.53
C GLN A 43 0.07 -1.36 2.61
N LEU A 44 -1.23 -1.61 2.39
CA LEU A 44 -1.68 -2.64 1.46
C LEU A 44 -1.28 -2.32 0.01
N ALA A 45 -1.44 -1.07 -0.41
CA ALA A 45 -1.00 -0.61 -1.73
C ALA A 45 0.53 -0.73 -1.91
N ALA A 46 1.31 -0.35 -0.89
CA ALA A 46 2.76 -0.50 -0.93
C ALA A 46 3.20 -1.97 -1.02
N LEU A 47 2.48 -2.88 -0.35
CA LEU A 47 2.74 -4.31 -0.43
C LEU A 47 2.42 -4.86 -1.83
N SER A 48 1.30 -4.46 -2.44
CA SER A 48 0.94 -4.92 -3.80
C SER A 48 1.93 -4.41 -4.84
N ILE A 49 2.41 -3.16 -4.71
CA ILE A 49 3.42 -2.60 -5.61
C ILE A 49 4.73 -3.39 -5.49
N ARG A 50 5.23 -3.60 -4.26
CA ARG A 50 6.48 -4.35 -4.04
C ARG A 50 6.41 -5.79 -4.55
N ARG A 51 5.28 -6.47 -4.39
CA ARG A 51 5.09 -7.84 -4.94
C ARG A 51 5.09 -7.86 -6.46
N THR A 52 4.58 -6.80 -7.07
CA THR A 52 4.53 -6.69 -8.53
C THR A 52 5.93 -6.37 -9.08
N ASP A 53 6.64 -5.40 -8.49
CA ASP A 53 8.02 -5.05 -8.88
C ASP A 53 8.96 -6.27 -8.79
N THR A 54 8.88 -7.04 -7.69
CA THR A 54 9.71 -8.24 -7.52
C THR A 54 9.41 -9.32 -8.56
N ALA A 55 8.15 -9.54 -8.92
CA ALA A 55 7.79 -10.47 -9.98
C ALA A 55 8.27 -10.00 -11.36
N PHE A 56 8.22 -8.69 -11.63
CA PHE A 56 8.73 -8.11 -12.88
C PHE A 56 10.25 -8.17 -12.97
N ASP A 57 10.97 -7.88 -11.89
CA ASP A 57 12.43 -7.98 -11.86
C ASP A 57 12.90 -9.42 -12.06
N GLU A 58 12.21 -10.40 -11.46
CA GLU A 58 12.51 -11.82 -11.64
C GLU A 58 12.27 -12.28 -13.09
N ALA A 59 11.14 -11.86 -13.69
CA ALA A 59 10.84 -12.15 -15.09
C ALA A 59 11.86 -11.48 -16.05
N HIS A 60 12.22 -10.21 -15.80
CA HIS A 60 13.20 -9.48 -16.58
C HIS A 60 14.58 -10.15 -16.49
N GLY A 61 15.02 -10.52 -15.27
CA GLY A 61 16.28 -11.22 -15.06
C GLY A 61 16.34 -12.57 -15.79
N ALA A 62 15.25 -13.34 -15.75
CA ALA A 62 15.15 -14.59 -16.49
C ALA A 62 15.27 -14.36 -18.01
N LEU A 63 14.58 -13.37 -18.56
CA LEU A 63 14.64 -13.02 -19.99
C LEU A 63 16.03 -12.54 -20.43
N LEU A 64 16.70 -11.70 -19.62
CA LEU A 64 18.08 -11.28 -19.89
C LEU A 64 19.05 -12.46 -19.85
N SER A 65 18.90 -13.39 -18.89
CA SER A 65 19.74 -14.58 -18.80
C SER A 65 19.60 -15.49 -20.03
N MET A 66 18.39 -15.55 -20.60
CA MET A 66 18.13 -16.29 -21.84
C MET A 66 18.69 -15.56 -23.06
N GLY A 67 18.56 -14.23 -23.15
CA GLY A 67 19.12 -13.43 -24.24
C GLY A 67 20.65 -13.39 -24.25
N ALA A 68 21.30 -13.53 -23.08
CA ALA A 68 22.74 -13.67 -22.95
C ALA A 68 23.26 -15.10 -23.21
N SER A 69 22.36 -16.08 -23.32
CA SER A 69 22.75 -17.45 -23.59
C SER A 69 23.24 -17.60 -25.03
N GLN A 70 24.43 -18.17 -25.21
CA GLN A 70 24.99 -18.45 -26.55
C GLN A 70 24.46 -19.75 -27.15
N LEU A 71 23.39 -20.31 -26.58
CA LEU A 71 22.82 -21.56 -27.05
C LEU A 71 22.02 -21.32 -28.32
N GLN A 72 22.11 -22.26 -29.25
CA GLN A 72 21.36 -22.17 -30.49
C GLN A 72 19.85 -22.17 -30.15
N PRO A 73 19.08 -21.18 -30.66
CA PRO A 73 17.66 -21.06 -30.35
C PRO A 73 16.93 -22.36 -30.71
N CYS A 74 15.99 -22.77 -29.86
CA CYS A 74 15.21 -24.00 -29.97
C CYS A 74 16.02 -25.32 -29.96
N SER A 75 17.30 -25.32 -29.57
CA SER A 75 18.04 -26.56 -29.28
C SER A 75 17.51 -27.24 -28.01
N GLN A 76 17.68 -28.56 -27.89
CA GLN A 76 17.29 -29.32 -26.68
C GLN A 76 17.93 -28.75 -25.40
N SER A 77 19.16 -28.24 -25.51
CA SER A 77 19.87 -27.55 -24.43
C SER A 77 19.23 -26.21 -24.06
N HIS A 78 18.72 -25.45 -25.04
CA HIS A 78 18.06 -24.17 -24.81
C HIS A 78 16.68 -24.36 -24.16
N LEU A 79 15.93 -25.39 -24.60
CA LEU A 79 14.65 -25.77 -24.00
C LEU A 79 14.82 -26.31 -22.56
N ALA A 80 15.88 -27.07 -22.30
CA ALA A 80 16.20 -27.53 -20.95
C ALA A 80 16.56 -26.36 -20.01
N GLN A 81 17.28 -25.36 -20.51
CA GLN A 81 17.62 -24.15 -19.75
C GLN A 81 16.38 -23.30 -19.44
N MET A 82 15.47 -23.11 -20.40
CA MET A 82 14.18 -22.46 -20.17
C MET A 82 13.36 -23.18 -19.10
N ARG A 83 13.26 -24.51 -19.15
CA ARG A 83 12.54 -25.30 -18.14
C ARG A 83 13.17 -25.20 -16.76
N ALA A 84 14.50 -25.20 -16.67
CA ALA A 84 15.21 -25.03 -15.42
C ALA A 84 14.94 -23.66 -14.78
N LEU A 85 14.84 -22.59 -15.59
CA LEU A 85 14.50 -21.25 -15.13
C LEU A 85 13.05 -21.14 -14.64
N VAL A 86 12.09 -21.76 -15.33
CA VAL A 86 10.69 -21.85 -14.86
C VAL A 86 10.59 -22.60 -13.53
N LEU A 87 11.32 -23.71 -13.37
CA LEU A 87 11.31 -24.48 -12.13
C LEU A 87 12.03 -23.78 -10.96
N ALA A 88 12.98 -22.90 -11.25
CA ALA A 88 13.75 -22.16 -10.25
C ALA A 88 13.10 -20.83 -9.83
N SER A 89 12.09 -20.36 -10.56
CA SER A 89 11.40 -19.09 -10.31
C SER A 89 10.06 -19.32 -9.63
N HIS A 90 9.68 -18.42 -8.74
CA HIS A 90 8.43 -18.54 -7.99
C HIS A 90 7.24 -17.92 -8.74
N TYR A 91 7.52 -16.99 -9.66
CA TYR A 91 6.49 -16.18 -10.34
C TYR A 91 6.37 -16.45 -11.85
N ILE A 92 7.26 -17.24 -12.45
CA ILE A 92 7.26 -17.52 -13.89
C ILE A 92 6.63 -18.89 -14.11
N VAL A 93 5.46 -18.91 -14.77
CA VAL A 93 4.70 -20.16 -15.00
C VAL A 93 5.15 -20.83 -16.31
N GLU A 94 5.42 -20.05 -17.37
CA GLU A 94 5.88 -20.55 -18.66
C GLU A 94 6.81 -19.53 -19.36
N LEU A 95 7.79 -20.04 -20.11
CA LEU A 95 8.69 -19.28 -20.99
C LEU A 95 8.57 -19.84 -22.40
N GLY A 96 8.21 -18.99 -23.37
CA GLY A 96 8.09 -19.35 -24.78
C GLY A 96 9.08 -18.57 -25.64
N TYR A 97 9.48 -19.15 -26.77
CA TYR A 97 10.24 -18.48 -27.82
C TYR A 97 9.34 -18.34 -29.05
N ILE A 98 9.25 -17.13 -29.62
CA ILE A 98 8.45 -16.80 -30.81
C ILE A 98 9.37 -16.67 -32.00
#